data_AF-A0A2I0KE02-F1
#
_entry.id   AF-A0A2I0KE02-F1
#
_cell.length_a   1.000
_cell.length_b   1.000
_cell.length_c   1.000
_cell.angle_alpha   90.00
_cell.angle_beta   90.00
_cell.angle_gamma   90.00
#
_symmetry.space_group_name_H-M   'P 1'
#
loop_
_entity.id
_entity.type
_entity.pdbx_description
1 polymer ?
#
loop_
_entity_poly.entity_id
_entity_poly.type
_entity_poly.pdbx_seq_one_letter_code
_entity_poly.pdbx_strand_id
1 'polypeptide(L)'
;MSVQEYLDKHMLSRKIEDAVNAAVRAKTPDPVLFISNHMRKAVSSVIRKIKARQILDSRGIPTVEVDLYTNKGMFRASVPSGDPSGM
;
A
#
# COMPACT_ATOMS: atom_id res chain seq x y z
N MET A 1 -2.33 -4.64 30.65
CA MET A 1 -2.20 -5.47 29.43
C MET A 1 -0.85 -6.12 29.50
N SER A 2 -0.80 -7.45 29.67
CA SER A 2 0.47 -8.19 29.71
C SER A 2 1.08 -8.28 28.30
N VAL A 3 2.39 -8.55 28.21
CA VAL A 3 3.06 -8.75 26.92
C VAL A 3 2.40 -9.88 26.14
N GLN A 4 2.06 -10.97 26.83
CA GLN A 4 1.41 -12.14 26.23
C GLN A 4 0.05 -11.79 25.64
N GLU A 5 -0.80 -11.06 26.37
CA GLU A 5 -2.10 -10.57 25.86
C GLU A 5 -1.95 -9.74 24.59
N TYR A 6 -0.92 -8.88 24.52
CA TYR A 6 -0.68 -8.07 23.34
C TYR A 6 -0.26 -8.92 22.13
N LEU A 7 0.64 -9.88 22.34
CA LEU A 7 1.09 -10.81 21.29
C LEU A 7 -0.07 -11.62 20.73
N ASP A 8 -0.92 -12.16 21.61
CA ASP A 8 -2.06 -13.01 21.24
C ASP A 8 -3.14 -12.20 20.54
N LYS A 9 -3.49 -11.02 21.06
CA LYS A 9 -4.49 -10.11 20.47
C LYS A 9 -4.17 -9.76 19.02
N HIS A 10 -2.89 -9.56 18.70
CA HIS A 10 -2.44 -9.18 17.36
C HIS A 10 -1.95 -10.35 16.51
N MET A 11 -1.98 -11.58 17.04
CA MET A 11 -1.38 -12.79 16.47
C MET A 11 0.06 -12.53 15.99
N LEU A 12 0.82 -11.77 16.78
CA LEU A 12 2.11 -11.22 16.34
C LEU A 12 3.14 -12.34 16.10
N SER A 13 3.19 -13.33 17.00
CA SER A 13 4.10 -14.48 16.90
C SER A 13 3.89 -15.25 15.59
N ARG A 14 2.64 -15.56 15.26
CA ARG A 14 2.28 -16.27 14.02
C ARG A 14 2.70 -15.51 12.76
N LYS A 15 2.45 -14.19 12.71
CA LYS A 15 2.80 -13.37 11.55
C LYS A 15 4.31 -13.31 11.30
N ILE A 16 5.10 -13.23 12.38
CA ILE A 16 6.56 -13.23 12.28
C ILE A 16 7.06 -14.59 11.81
N GLU A 17 6.53 -15.68 12.38
CA GLU A 17 6.88 -17.04 11.99
C GLU A 17 6.56 -17.31 10.52
N ASP A 18 5.38 -16.92 10.05
CA ASP A 18 4.98 -17.03 8.64
C ASP A 18 5.95 -16.29 7.70
N ALA A 19 6.38 -15.08 8.08
CA ALA A 19 7.32 -14.29 7.29
C ALA A 19 8.72 -14.92 7.22
N VAL A 20 9.21 -15.45 8.34
CA VAL A 20 10.49 -16.17 8.42
C VAL A 20 10.43 -17.44 7.59
N ASN A 21 9.37 -18.24 7.73
CA ASN A 21 9.16 -19.45 6.95
C ASN A 21 9.09 -19.17 5.45
N ALA A 22 8.45 -18.07 5.05
CA ALA A 22 8.41 -17.64 3.65
C ALA A 22 9.81 -17.28 3.12
N ALA A 23 10.64 -16.60 3.92
CA ALA A 23 12.01 -16.27 3.55
C ALA A 23 12.89 -17.53 3.38
N VAL A 24 12.77 -18.48 4.31
CA VAL A 24 13.48 -19.77 4.26
C VAL A 24 13.06 -20.59 3.03
N ARG A 25 11.76 -20.67 2.73
CA ARG A 25 11.24 -21.35 1.54
C ARG A 25 11.74 -20.71 0.25
N ALA A 26 11.80 -19.38 0.20
CA ALA A 26 12.28 -18.65 -0.96
C ALA A 26 13.80 -18.75 -1.17
N LYS A 27 14.56 -19.25 -0.17
CA LYS A 27 16.04 -19.30 -0.18
C LYS A 27 16.65 -17.98 -0.68
N THR A 28 16.08 -16.87 -0.21
CA THR A 28 16.47 -15.53 -0.67
C THR A 28 17.91 -15.21 -0.22
N PRO A 29 18.72 -14.56 -1.08
CA PRO A 29 20.06 -14.13 -0.71
C PRO A 29 20.05 -13.05 0.38
N ASP A 30 18.95 -12.28 0.50
CA ASP A 30 18.72 -11.32 1.56
C ASP A 30 17.38 -11.63 2.28
N PRO A 31 17.42 -12.32 3.43
CA PRO A 31 16.23 -12.67 4.19
C PRO A 31 15.59 -11.48 4.90
N VAL A 32 16.37 -10.48 5.31
CA VAL A 32 15.87 -9.32 6.06
C VAL A 32 15.02 -8.43 5.16
N LEU A 33 15.51 -8.14 3.95
CA LEU A 33 14.76 -7.38 2.96
C LEU A 33 13.48 -8.11 2.54
N PHE A 34 13.54 -9.43 2.40
CA PHE A 34 12.38 -10.24 2.07
C PHE A 34 11.32 -10.18 3.17
N ILE A 35 11.69 -10.37 4.44
CA ILE A 35 10.78 -10.31 5.58
C ILE A 35 10.14 -8.93 5.68
N SER A 36 10.93 -7.86 5.53
CA SER A 36 10.42 -6.49 5.54
C SER A 36 9.33 -6.27 4.48
N ASN A 37 9.59 -6.68 3.25
CA ASN A 37 8.62 -6.58 2.15
C ASN A 37 7.40 -7.48 2.36
N HIS A 38 7.60 -8.69 2.92
CA HIS A 38 6.51 -9.62 3.24
C HIS A 38 5.57 -9.03 4.29
N MET A 39 6.14 -8.50 5.38
CA MET A 39 5.38 -7.84 6.44
C MET A 39 4.65 -6.60 5.93
N ARG A 40 5.27 -5.82 5.03
CA ARG A 40 4.61 -4.68 4.37
C ARG A 40 3.38 -5.07 3.56
N LYS A 41 3.39 -6.24 2.90
CA LYS A 41 2.24 -6.76 2.15
C LYS A 41 1.08 -7.17 3.08
N ALA A 42 1.40 -7.68 4.27
CA ALA A 42 0.43 -8.11 5.27
C ALA A 42 -0.30 -6.94 5.97
N VAL A 43 0.18 -5.70 5.80
CA VAL A 43 -0.49 -4.51 6.33
C VAL A 43 -1.81 -4.26 5.60
N SER A 44 -2.86 -3.90 6.34
CA SER A 44 -4.18 -3.59 5.76
C SER A 44 -4.14 -2.35 4.86
N SER A 45 -4.78 -2.44 3.69
CA SER A 45 -4.85 -1.38 2.66
C SER A 45 -5.90 -0.31 2.95
N VAL A 46 -6.14 0.02 4.24
CA VAL A 46 -7.12 1.04 4.63
C VAL A 46 -6.75 2.39 4.01
N ILE A 47 -7.73 3.03 3.39
CA ILE A 47 -7.63 4.40 2.89
C ILE A 47 -7.63 5.36 4.09
N ARG A 48 -6.56 6.15 4.22
CA ARG A 48 -6.40 7.12 5.32
C ARG A 48 -6.72 8.53 4.91
N LYS A 49 -6.38 8.89 3.67
CA LYS A 49 -6.52 10.25 3.15
C LYS A 49 -6.57 10.23 1.63
N ILE A 50 -7.36 11.14 1.07
CA ILE A 50 -7.45 11.41 -0.35
C ILE A 50 -7.17 12.91 -0.53
N LYS A 51 -6.31 13.26 -1.49
CA LYS A 51 -6.10 14.66 -1.90
C LYS A 51 -6.21 14.76 -3.42
N ALA A 52 -7.26 15.43 -3.88
CA ALA A 52 -7.45 15.75 -5.29
C ALA A 52 -6.89 17.14 -5.61
N ARG A 53 -6.45 17.33 -6.85
CA ARG A 53 -6.03 18.60 -7.42
C ARG A 53 -6.38 18.66 -8.90
N GLN A 54 -6.64 19.87 -9.39
CA GLN A 54 -6.72 20.12 -10.82
C GLN A 54 -5.30 20.24 -11.39
N ILE A 55 -5.04 19.55 -12.49
CA ILE A 55 -3.84 19.67 -13.33
C ILE A 55 -4.26 19.97 -14.77
N LEU A 56 -3.31 20.30 -15.64
CA LEU A 56 -3.56 20.41 -17.08
C LEU A 56 -3.03 19.16 -17.78
N ASP A 57 -3.77 18.65 -18.77
CA ASP A 57 -3.29 17.59 -19.65
C ASP A 57 -2.32 18.13 -20.73
N SER A 58 -1.92 17.27 -21.67
CA SER A 58 -1.03 17.65 -22.78
C SER A 58 -1.62 18.67 -23.75
N ARG A 59 -2.95 18.89 -23.75
CA ARG A 59 -3.68 19.85 -24.58
C ARG A 59 -4.02 21.14 -23.83
N GLY A 60 -3.59 21.27 -22.57
CA GLY A 60 -3.95 22.40 -21.70
C GLY A 60 -5.38 22.34 -21.16
N ILE A 61 -6.05 21.18 -21.25
CA ILE A 61 -7.40 20.97 -20.74
C ILE A 61 -7.31 20.61 -19.25
N PRO A 62 -8.07 21.29 -18.37
CA PRO A 62 -8.16 20.91 -16.97
C PRO A 62 -8.61 19.45 -16.77
N THR A 63 -7.83 18.70 -15.99
CA THR A 63 -8.16 17.34 -15.55
C THR A 63 -7.81 17.13 -14.08
N VAL A 64 -8.15 15.96 -13.52
CA VAL A 64 -8.01 15.65 -12.09
C VAL A 64 -6.85 14.69 -11.86
N GLU A 65 -6.04 15.00 -10.85
CA GLU A 65 -5.05 14.09 -10.26
C GLU A 65 -5.37 13.85 -8.78
N VAL A 66 -5.22 12.61 -8.34
CA VAL A 66 -5.51 12.19 -6.97
C VAL A 66 -4.30 11.51 -6.34
N ASP A 67 -3.93 11.99 -5.15
CA ASP A 67 -3.06 11.29 -4.21
C ASP A 67 -3.91 10.48 -3.22
N LEU A 68 -3.72 9.17 -3.20
CA LEU A 68 -4.34 8.21 -2.30
C LEU A 68 -3.31 7.74 -1.26
N TYR A 69 -3.58 7.98 0.01
CA TYR A 69 -2.72 7.53 1.11
C TYR A 69 -3.33 6.30 1.79
N THR A 70 -2.56 5.22 1.86
CA THR A 70 -2.89 4.00 2.60
C THR A 70 -1.76 3.63 3.55
N ASN A 71 -1.95 2.61 4.40
CA ASN A 71 -0.85 2.06 5.19
C ASN A 71 0.24 1.38 4.34
N LYS A 72 -0.01 1.11 3.06
CA LYS A 72 0.98 0.52 2.14
C LYS A 72 1.87 1.60 1.49
N GLY A 73 1.38 2.83 1.41
CA GLY A 73 2.09 3.95 0.80
C GLY A 73 1.14 4.99 0.20
N MET A 74 1.73 5.92 -0.56
CA MET A 74 1.02 6.91 -1.36
C MET A 74 0.98 6.44 -2.82
N PHE A 75 -0.20 6.52 -3.42
CA PHE A 75 -0.48 6.16 -4.80
C PHE A 75 -1.03 7.39 -5.52
N ARG A 76 -0.49 7.69 -6.70
CA ARG A 76 -0.93 8.82 -7.52
C ARG A 76 -1.51 8.33 -8.83
N ALA A 77 -2.65 8.90 -9.21
CA ALA A 77 -3.27 8.64 -10.51
C ALA A 77 -3.89 9.93 -11.07
N SER A 78 -3.79 10.09 -12.38
CA SER A 78 -4.44 11.16 -13.15
C SER A 78 -5.30 10.54 -14.25
N VAL A 79 -6.42 11.17 -14.57
CA VAL A 79 -7.29 10.74 -15.67
C VAL A 79 -7.06 11.60 -16.92
N PRO A 80 -7.19 11.04 -18.15
CA PRO A 80 -7.18 11.86 -19.35
C PRO A 80 -8.41 12.77 -19.39
N SER A 81 -8.30 13.91 -20.09
CA SER A 81 -9.48 14.73 -20.35
C SER A 81 -10.45 13.99 -21.27
N GLY A 82 -11.72 13.97 -20.91
CA GLY A 82 -12.79 13.47 -21.77
C GLY A 82 -13.21 14.51 -22.80
N ASP A 83 -13.84 14.06 -23.88
CA ASP A 83 -14.58 14.95 -24.78
C ASP A 83 -16.00 15.15 -24.20
N PRO A 84 -16.41 16.38 -23.84
CA PRO A 84 -17.72 16.63 -23.26
C PRO A 84 -18.87 16.47 -24.26
N SER A 85 -18.59 16.25 -25.55
CA SER A 85 -19.61 16.22 -26.60
C SER A 85 -20.59 15.05 -26.49
N GLY A 86 -20.22 13.90 -25.91
CA GLY A 86 -21.14 12.85 -25.47
C GLY A 86 -22.29 12.47 -26.42
N MET A 87 -22.16 12.71 -27.73
CA MET A 87 -23.09 12.27 -28.78
C MET A 87 -22.62 10.96 -29.38
#